data_AF-A0A8T1HG92-F1
#
_entry.id   AF-A0A8T1HG92-F1
#
_cell.length_a   1.000
_cell.length_b   1.000
_cell.length_c   1.000
_cell.angle_alpha   90.00
_cell.angle_beta   90.00
_cell.angle_gamma   90.00
#
_symmetry.space_group_name_H-M   'P 1'
#
loop_
_entity.id
_entity.type
_entity.pdbx_description
1 polymer ?
#
loop_
_entity_poly.entity_id
_entity_poly.type
_entity_poly.pdbx_seq_one_letter_code
_entity_poly.pdbx_strand_id
1 'polypeptide(L)'
;MKCITRRTPTNLRGYVEHELTKNKTDCKKCFDFAGTNEEGPANDKHLRLGNNENQWLSEETLPGFHNEMATYFGKMEFIARRLLHRVGRGTQPSTGTRS
;
A
#
# COMPACT_ATOMS: atom_id res chain seq x y z
N MET A 1 -24.28 11.56 4.44
CA MET A 1 -22.83 11.70 4.19
C MET A 1 -22.40 10.56 3.27
N LYS A 2 -22.16 10.84 1.99
CA LYS A 2 -21.79 9.82 0.98
C LYS A 2 -20.28 9.57 1.13
N CYS A 3 -19.86 8.33 1.41
CA CYS A 3 -18.44 7.99 1.48
C CYS A 3 -17.90 7.91 0.04
N ILE A 4 -17.27 9.00 -0.42
CA ILE A 4 -16.76 9.17 -1.79
C ILE A 4 -15.52 8.28 -2.05
N THR A 5 -14.88 7.79 -0.99
CA THR A 5 -13.61 7.04 -1.04
C THR A 5 -13.81 5.54 -0.94
N ARG A 6 -14.97 4.98 -1.27
CA ARG A 6 -15.17 3.52 -1.26
C ARG A 6 -14.53 2.87 -2.48
N ARG A 7 -13.85 1.74 -2.26
CA ARG A 7 -13.31 0.89 -3.34
C ARG A 7 -14.39 0.56 -4.38
N THR A 8 -13.96 0.42 -5.62
CA THR A 8 -14.79 -0.07 -6.73
C THR A 8 -14.14 -1.31 -7.35
N PRO A 9 -14.86 -2.12 -8.16
CA PRO A 9 -14.25 -3.25 -8.86
C PRO A 9 -13.07 -2.87 -9.77
N THR A 10 -12.97 -1.60 -10.16
CA THR A 10 -11.94 -1.05 -11.04
C THR A 10 -10.90 -0.19 -10.31
N ASN A 11 -11.08 0.06 -9.00
CA ASN A 11 -10.13 0.76 -8.14
C ASN A 11 -10.12 0.10 -6.74
N LEU A 12 -9.02 -0.61 -6.46
CA LEU A 12 -8.76 -1.30 -5.21
C LEU A 12 -8.13 -0.39 -4.14
N ARG A 13 -8.25 0.94 -4.25
CA ARG A 13 -7.81 1.90 -3.22
C ARG A 13 -9.00 2.57 -2.57
N GLY A 14 -8.84 2.98 -1.32
CA GLY A 14 -9.88 3.60 -0.50
C GLY A 14 -10.44 2.68 0.59
N TYR A 15 -11.59 3.07 1.11
CA TYR A 15 -12.28 2.49 2.26
C TYR A 15 -12.99 1.18 1.96
N VAL A 16 -12.89 0.25 2.92
CA VAL A 16 -13.44 -1.11 2.89
C VAL A 16 -14.12 -1.40 4.22
N GLU A 17 -15.36 -1.89 4.17
CA GLU A 17 -16.17 -2.12 5.38
C GLU A 17 -16.64 -3.57 5.52
N HIS A 18 -16.58 -4.36 4.44
CA HIS A 18 -17.14 -5.72 4.39
C HIS A 18 -16.28 -6.61 3.49
N GLU A 19 -14.97 -6.66 3.73
CA GLU A 19 -14.11 -7.60 3.01
C GLU A 19 -14.46 -9.03 3.43
N LEU A 20 -14.48 -9.96 2.47
CA LEU A 20 -14.70 -11.37 2.77
C LEU A 20 -13.34 -12.06 2.99
N THR A 21 -13.12 -12.59 4.19
CA THR A 21 -12.00 -13.48 4.47
C THR A 21 -12.54 -14.91 4.59
N LYS A 22 -12.16 -15.79 3.66
CA LYS A 22 -12.68 -17.18 3.58
C LYS A 22 -14.21 -17.26 3.55
N ASN A 23 -14.86 -16.44 2.71
CA ASN A 23 -16.32 -16.33 2.56
C ASN A 23 -17.09 -15.94 3.84
N LYS A 24 -16.39 -15.43 4.85
CA LYS A 24 -17.00 -14.83 6.04
C LYS A 24 -16.70 -13.34 6.02
N THR A 25 -17.69 -12.54 6.39
CA THR A 25 -17.48 -11.10 6.58
C THR A 25 -16.44 -10.88 7.66
N ASP A 26 -15.36 -10.22 7.27
CA ASP A 26 -14.37 -9.73 8.21
C ASP A 26 -14.92 -8.47 8.87
N CYS A 27 -15.00 -8.45 10.21
CA CYS A 27 -15.55 -7.32 10.97
C CYS A 27 -14.53 -6.17 11.11
N LYS A 28 -13.70 -5.94 10.10
CA LYS A 28 -12.70 -4.88 10.06
C LYS A 28 -13.09 -3.80 9.05
N LYS A 29 -12.71 -2.57 9.37
CA LYS A 29 -12.77 -1.44 8.45
C LYS A 29 -11.35 -1.09 8.03
N CYS A 30 -11.09 -1.04 6.73
CA CYS A 30 -9.77 -0.79 6.19
C CYS A 30 -9.79 0.42 5.27
N PHE A 31 -8.62 1.05 5.13
CA PHE A 31 -8.38 2.08 4.14
C PHE A 31 -7.08 1.74 3.43
N ASP A 32 -7.20 1.38 2.16
CA ASP A 32 -6.08 0.87 1.39
C ASP A 32 -5.53 1.92 0.44
N PHE A 33 -4.21 2.09 0.47
CA PHE A 33 -3.50 3.06 -0.36
C PHE A 33 -2.16 2.48 -0.81
N ALA A 34 -1.57 3.09 -1.83
CA ALA A 34 -0.25 2.79 -2.35
C ALA A 34 0.75 3.90 -2.01
N GLY A 35 2.04 3.62 -2.17
CA GLY A 35 3.08 4.64 -2.08
C GLY A 35 2.95 5.71 -3.15
N THR A 36 3.58 6.86 -2.94
CA THR A 36 3.52 8.03 -3.83
C THR A 36 4.03 7.76 -5.25
N ASN A 37 4.98 6.84 -5.43
CA ASN A 37 5.46 6.44 -6.77
C ASN A 37 4.42 5.64 -7.57
N GLU A 38 3.36 5.18 -6.91
CA GLU A 38 2.23 4.50 -7.50
C GLU A 38 1.02 5.44 -7.71
N GLU A 39 1.14 6.71 -7.34
CA GLU A 39 0.12 7.74 -7.49
C GLU A 39 0.29 8.44 -8.84
N GLY A 40 -0.62 8.16 -9.78
CA GLY A 40 -0.59 8.78 -11.10
C GLY A 40 -1.35 7.98 -12.17
N PRO A 41 -1.67 8.62 -13.31
CA PRO A 41 -2.43 8.01 -14.39
C PRO A 41 -1.73 6.75 -14.90
N ALA A 42 -2.51 5.78 -15.33
CA ALA A 42 -1.97 4.54 -15.90
C ALA A 42 -1.01 4.88 -17.06
N ASN A 43 0.26 4.54 -16.90
CA ASN A 43 1.22 4.56 -18.01
C ASN A 43 1.02 3.29 -18.82
N ASP A 44 0.86 3.42 -20.14
CA ASP A 44 0.66 2.33 -21.12
C ASP A 44 1.69 1.19 -21.02
N LYS A 45 2.81 1.42 -20.34
CA LYS A 45 3.90 0.45 -20.15
C LYS A 45 3.76 -0.44 -18.91
N HIS A 46 2.74 -0.25 -18.07
CA HIS A 46 2.60 -1.01 -16.83
C HIS A 46 1.35 -1.90 -16.80
N LEU A 47 1.56 -3.13 -16.33
CA LEU A 47 0.60 -4.18 -15.93
C LEU A 47 -0.37 -3.74 -14.80
N ARG A 48 -0.87 -2.51 -14.83
CA ARG A 48 -1.83 -2.02 -13.83
C ARG A 48 -3.22 -2.50 -14.17
N LEU A 49 -3.87 -3.15 -13.20
CA LEU A 49 -5.29 -3.49 -13.28
C LEU A 49 -6.10 -2.19 -13.06
N GLY A 50 -6.36 -1.43 -14.13
CA GLY A 50 -7.31 -0.32 -14.15
C GLY A 50 -6.88 0.98 -13.45
N ASN A 51 -7.87 1.87 -13.26
CA ASN A 51 -7.76 3.21 -12.65
C ASN A 51 -7.52 3.10 -11.13
N ASN A 52 -6.34 2.65 -10.73
CA ASN A 52 -6.02 2.24 -9.36
C ASN A 52 -5.34 3.34 -8.53
N GLU A 53 -5.79 4.59 -8.70
CA GLU A 53 -5.28 5.77 -7.99
C GLU A 53 -5.77 5.80 -6.54
N ASN A 54 -4.95 6.36 -5.63
CA ASN A 54 -5.30 6.51 -4.22
C ASN A 54 -6.53 7.41 -4.05
N GLN A 55 -7.52 6.96 -3.27
CA GLN A 55 -8.75 7.70 -3.00
C GLN A 55 -8.69 8.37 -1.63
N TRP A 56 -8.05 9.53 -1.55
CA TRP A 56 -7.86 10.26 -0.30
C TRP A 56 -9.17 10.88 0.23
N LEU A 57 -9.30 10.93 1.55
CA LEU A 57 -10.35 11.71 2.21
C LEU A 57 -10.12 13.21 1.95
N SER A 58 -11.21 13.99 1.90
CA SER A 58 -11.06 15.44 1.78
C SER A 58 -10.40 16.02 3.04
N GLU A 59 -9.59 17.07 2.86
CA GLU A 59 -8.99 17.81 3.97
C GLU A 59 -10.05 18.40 4.92
N GLU A 60 -11.25 18.68 4.44
CA GLU A 60 -12.37 19.11 5.30
C GLU A 60 -12.89 17.97 6.21
N THR A 61 -12.81 16.72 5.76
CA THR A 61 -13.28 15.55 6.53
C THR A 61 -12.26 15.14 7.58
N LEU A 62 -10.98 15.09 7.19
CA LEU A 62 -9.89 14.73 8.10
C LEU A 62 -8.60 15.44 7.69
N PRO A 63 -8.34 16.64 8.24
CA PRO A 63 -7.17 17.44 7.88
C PRO A 63 -5.86 16.70 8.14
N GLY A 64 -4.94 16.75 7.17
CA GLY A 64 -3.59 16.19 7.29
C GLY A 64 -3.51 14.66 7.17
N PHE A 65 -4.62 13.96 6.98
CA PHE A 65 -4.63 12.50 6.86
C PHE A 65 -3.73 12.00 5.75
N HIS A 66 -3.85 12.59 4.55
CA HIS A 66 -3.03 12.21 3.41
C HIS A 66 -1.53 12.40 3.72
N ASN A 67 -1.15 13.57 4.22
CA ASN A 67 0.24 13.89 4.52
C ASN A 67 0.86 12.95 5.57
N GLU A 68 0.11 12.62 6.62
CA GLU A 68 0.57 11.70 7.66
C GLU A 68 0.74 10.28 7.12
N MET A 69 -0.21 9.78 6.33
CA MET A 69 -0.14 8.44 5.74
C MET A 69 1.00 8.32 4.72
N ALA A 70 1.26 9.36 3.92
CA ALA A 70 2.41 9.41 3.02
C ALA A 70 3.74 9.39 3.79
N THR A 71 3.83 10.15 4.89
CA THR A 71 5.01 10.16 5.77
C THR A 71 5.23 8.81 6.42
N TYR A 72 4.17 8.18 6.93
CA TYR A 72 4.21 6.83 7.50
C TYR A 72 4.71 5.81 6.49
N PHE A 73 4.16 5.82 5.27
CA PHE A 73 4.57 4.90 4.21
C PHE A 73 6.04 5.03 3.87
N GLY A 74 6.56 6.26 3.72
CA GLY A 74 7.99 6.49 3.45
C GLY A 74 8.89 5.96 4.57
N LYS A 75 8.50 6.13 5.83
CA LYS A 75 9.23 5.56 6.98
C LYS A 75 9.23 4.02 6.95
N MET A 76 8.09 3.41 6.63
CA MET A 76 7.98 1.95 6.52
C MET A 76 8.78 1.39 5.34
N GLU A 77 8.79 2.06 4.20
CA GLU A 77 9.61 1.69 3.05
C GLU A 77 11.10 1.70 3.40
N PHE A 78 11.56 2.75 4.10
CA PHE A 78 12.93 2.84 4.57
C PHE A 78 13.33 1.66 5.47
N ILE A 79 12.46 1.28 6.41
CA ILE A 79 12.69 0.13 7.30
C ILE A 79 12.72 -1.18 6.49
N ALA A 80 11.75 -1.39 5.61
CA ALA A 80 11.63 -2.59 4.79
C ALA A 80 12.88 -2.82 3.91
N ARG A 81 13.39 -1.77 3.26
CA ARG A 81 14.63 -1.84 2.46
C ARG A 81 15.83 -2.27 3.28
N ARG A 82 15.95 -1.80 4.53
CA ARG A 82 17.06 -2.19 5.43
C ARG A 82 16.93 -3.63 5.89
N LEU A 83 15.72 -4.09 6.19
CA LEU A 83 15.46 -5.48 6.54
C LEU A 83 15.83 -6.40 5.37
N LEU A 84 15.38 -6.08 4.15
CA LEU A 84 15.69 -6.85 2.96
C LEU A 84 17.20 -6.91 2.69
N HIS A 85 17.90 -5.79 2.83
CA HIS A 85 19.36 -5.73 2.70
C HIS A 85 20.08 -6.60 3.72
N ARG A 86 19.57 -6.67 4.96
CA ARG A 86 20.13 -7.54 6.00
C ARG A 86 19.90 -9.02 5.71
N VAL A 87 18.68 -9.38 5.29
CA VAL A 87 18.34 -10.75 4.88
C VAL A 87 19.22 -11.19 3.71
N GLY A 88 19.33 -10.35 2.66
CA GLY A 88 20.15 -10.67 1.49
C GLY A 88 21.65 -10.85 1.78
N ARG A 89 22.16 -10.20 2.84
CA ARG A 89 23.53 -10.43 3.34
C ARG A 89 23.67 -11.73 4.12
N GLY A 90 22.66 -12.10 4.91
CA GLY A 90 22.65 -13.36 5.67
C GLY A 90 22.50 -14.61 4.79
N THR A 91 21.98 -14.46 3.57
CA THR A 91 21.84 -15.56 2.59
C THR A 91 23.05 -15.75 1.68
N GLN A 92 24.11 -14.93 1.80
CA GLN A 92 25.35 -15.16 1.07
C GLN A 92 26.04 -16.40 1.67
N PRO A 93 26.32 -17.45 0.88
CA PRO A 93 26.96 -18.66 1.39
C PRO A 93 28.33 -18.29 1.96
N SER A 94 28.63 -18.78 3.17
CA SER A 94 29.99 -18.70 3.72
C SER A 94 30.91 -19.41 2.73
N THR A 95 31.77 -18.67 2.06
CA THR A 95 32.88 -19.23 1.31
C THR A 95 33.81 -19.89 2.33
N GLY A 96 33.54 -21.16 2.62
CA GLY A 96 34.39 -21.99 3.46
C GLY A 96 35.77 -22.03 2.82
N THR A 97 36.72 -21.35 3.44
CA THR A 97 38.15 -21.52 3.16
C THR A 97 38.50 -22.94 3.57
N ARG A 98 38.58 -23.86 2.60
CA ARG A 98 39.30 -25.12 2.79
C ARG A 98 40.78 -24.75 2.92
N SER A 99 41.29 -24.85 4.14
CA SER A 99 42.73 -25.04 4.40
C SER A 99 43.12 -26.48 4.06
#